data_AF-A0AAD4QJV9-F1
#
_entry.id   AF-A0AAD4QJV9-F1
#
_cell.length_a   1.000
_cell.length_b   1.000
_cell.length_c   1.000
_cell.angle_alpha   90.00
_cell.angle_beta   90.00
_cell.angle_gamma   90.00
#
_symmetry.space_group_name_H-M   'P 1'
#
loop_
_entity.id
_entity.type
_entity.pdbx_description
1 polymer ?
#
loop_
_entity_poly.entity_id
_entity_poly.type
_entity_poly.pdbx_seq_one_letter_code
_entity_poly.pdbx_strand_id
1 'polypeptide(L)'
;MSSTTSSDLQSLFQTALSEYQIKAGTNIIDHPLTTKLKTCSSADSILALLQQEAQAFRKFRGDDGKLIKFLKGTVHALYTLSTSGILGEGIGLPFPPAKAIFAGIGVLLAAIKDVSASYDALVDLFESTELFLRRLDIYTKIPSTPAMNEIIVKILVEVLSTLALATQQVKEGRLKKFGKKLLGENDIEAVVQRLDRLTHEEARTTAAQTLEVVYGLFKTMKVVMDDGKASVEGMQKALKMANDINKSRREELQKDFRIWLSPPDPSKNHNTARKCQHVGTASWFIDGNTFPEWRATAGSGKSVLCSALIHEITKMREAGLAYLAYYYFDFRDTAKQDTRGFLTSLLIQLSAQSDSCSHILSRLYSIHDAGSKQPSDDSLAESLEDMLALSGQGPIYIIADGLDECPRGTGTPSPRESVLEIMKGLVKLGYPHIHISVTSRPEADIKDILKPLASHSVSLHDESGQTEDINSYINSFINSDTKTRQWRKEDKELVINKLCKEADGMFRWVYCQLDKLRRCLPGRIRRALEELPGTLDETYERTLQDIDDENWAYAHRLLQCVTVASRPFRVEELAEFLAFDFKEGESARFEADWRPENAGDAILSTCSSLLMVVNVDGSPVVQFSHFSSYWS
;
A
#
# COMPACT_ATOMS: atom_id res chain seq x y z
N MET A 1 -2.02 25.64 -26.19
CA MET A 1 -3.29 26.21 -25.67
C MET A 1 -3.36 27.67 -26.07
N SER A 2 -4.55 28.23 -26.28
CA SER A 2 -4.70 29.68 -26.55
C SER A 2 -4.37 30.48 -25.28
N SER A 3 -3.90 31.72 -25.43
CA SER A 3 -3.70 32.65 -24.32
C SER A 3 -5.01 33.37 -23.99
N THR A 4 -5.71 32.91 -22.94
CA THR A 4 -6.90 33.54 -22.40
C THR A 4 -6.64 35.02 -22.08
N THR A 5 -7.51 35.91 -22.56
CA THR A 5 -7.36 37.36 -22.43
C THR A 5 -8.02 37.88 -21.15
N SER A 6 -7.67 39.10 -20.72
CA SER A 6 -8.32 39.74 -19.57
C SER A 6 -9.82 39.97 -19.78
N SER A 7 -10.27 40.09 -21.04
CA SER A 7 -11.69 40.19 -21.40
C SER A 7 -12.44 38.90 -21.08
N ASP A 8 -11.84 37.75 -21.36
CA ASP A 8 -12.47 36.44 -21.15
C ASP A 8 -12.70 36.21 -19.65
N LEU A 9 -11.71 36.52 -18.81
CA LEU A 9 -11.81 36.43 -17.35
C LEU A 9 -12.84 37.41 -16.77
N GLN A 10 -12.96 38.61 -17.33
CA GLN A 10 -13.96 39.60 -16.94
C GLN A 10 -15.38 39.08 -17.22
N SER A 11 -15.61 38.52 -18.42
CA SER A 11 -16.91 37.96 -18.82
C SER A 11 -17.33 36.74 -17.98
N LEU A 12 -16.37 35.88 -17.64
CA LEU A 12 -16.58 34.70 -16.80
C LEU A 12 -17.06 35.10 -15.38
N PHE A 13 -16.41 36.10 -14.78
CA PHE A 13 -16.80 36.57 -13.44
C PHE A 13 -18.14 37.33 -13.43
N GLN A 14 -18.44 38.10 -14.49
CA GLN A 14 -19.75 38.75 -14.67
C GLN A 14 -20.89 37.73 -14.86
N THR A 15 -20.62 36.62 -15.54
CA THR A 15 -21.57 35.50 -15.67
C THR A 15 -21.88 34.89 -14.30
N ALA A 16 -20.85 34.63 -13.48
CA ALA A 16 -21.01 34.09 -12.14
C ALA A 16 -21.80 35.01 -11.18
N LEU A 17 -21.57 36.33 -11.26
CA LEU A 17 -22.36 37.33 -10.52
C LEU A 17 -23.85 37.31 -10.93
N SER A 18 -24.12 37.14 -12.22
CA SER A 18 -25.48 37.05 -12.76
C SER A 18 -26.18 35.76 -12.32
N GLU A 19 -25.48 34.62 -12.37
CA GLU A 19 -25.96 33.35 -11.83
C GLU A 19 -26.23 33.42 -10.32
N TYR A 20 -25.38 34.12 -9.55
CA TYR A 20 -25.63 34.33 -8.12
C TYR A 20 -26.95 35.07 -7.90
N GLN A 21 -27.19 36.16 -8.65
CA GLN A 21 -28.42 36.94 -8.52
C GLN A 21 -29.67 36.08 -8.82
N ILE A 22 -29.60 35.20 -9.82
CA ILE A 22 -30.68 34.27 -10.18
C ILE A 22 -30.92 33.25 -9.05
N LYS A 23 -29.88 32.52 -8.63
CA LYS A 23 -29.97 31.44 -7.63
C LYS A 23 -30.34 31.96 -6.24
N ALA A 24 -29.60 32.97 -5.75
CA ALA A 24 -29.80 33.51 -4.41
C ALA A 24 -30.96 34.52 -4.31
N GLY A 25 -31.56 34.95 -5.43
CA GLY A 25 -32.63 35.96 -5.45
C GLY A 25 -32.20 37.30 -4.86
N THR A 26 -30.94 37.71 -5.05
CA THR A 26 -30.37 38.97 -4.50
C THR A 26 -29.14 39.36 -5.31
N ASN A 27 -29.13 40.58 -5.86
CA ASN A 27 -27.90 41.12 -6.45
C ASN A 27 -26.89 41.43 -5.34
N ILE A 28 -25.72 40.80 -5.38
CA ILE A 28 -24.61 41.12 -4.47
C ILE A 28 -24.17 42.57 -4.62
N ILE A 29 -24.09 43.08 -5.85
CA ILE A 29 -23.43 44.36 -6.16
C ILE A 29 -24.19 45.53 -5.50
N ASP A 30 -25.51 45.42 -5.44
CA ASP A 30 -26.43 46.43 -4.86
C ASP A 30 -26.74 46.17 -3.38
N HIS A 31 -26.29 45.06 -2.80
CA HIS A 31 -26.64 44.69 -1.44
C HIS A 31 -26.06 45.69 -0.42
N PRO A 32 -26.78 46.09 0.65
CA PRO A 32 -26.30 47.08 1.62
C PRO A 32 -24.95 46.73 2.29
N LEU A 33 -24.61 45.44 2.40
CA LEU A 33 -23.29 45.00 2.86
C LEU A 33 -22.17 45.34 1.88
N THR A 34 -22.43 45.35 0.58
CA THR A 34 -21.45 45.71 -0.45
C THR A 34 -21.06 47.18 -0.36
N THR A 35 -22.00 48.07 -0.03
CA THR A 35 -21.70 49.48 0.28
C THR A 35 -20.81 49.62 1.51
N LYS A 36 -21.04 48.82 2.57
CA LYS A 36 -20.15 48.77 3.75
C LYS A 36 -18.77 48.20 3.39
N LEU A 37 -18.69 47.09 2.66
CA LEU A 37 -17.44 46.43 2.21
C LEU A 37 -16.59 47.31 1.26
N LYS A 38 -17.21 48.27 0.55
CA LYS A 38 -16.48 49.31 -0.20
C LYS A 38 -15.70 50.25 0.72
N THR A 39 -16.17 50.50 1.94
CA THR A 39 -15.47 51.33 2.96
C THR A 39 -14.47 50.57 3.84
N CYS A 40 -14.47 49.23 3.79
CA CYS A 40 -13.51 48.40 4.53
C CYS A 40 -12.12 48.42 3.88
N SER A 41 -11.10 48.81 4.65
CA SER A 41 -9.70 48.97 4.22
C SER A 41 -8.70 48.02 4.91
N SER A 42 -9.19 47.08 5.72
CA SER A 42 -8.37 46.05 6.38
C SER A 42 -9.12 44.72 6.54
N ALA A 43 -8.38 43.61 6.65
CA ALA A 43 -8.95 42.30 6.97
C ALA A 43 -9.82 42.34 8.24
N ASP A 44 -9.36 43.00 9.30
CA ASP A 44 -10.10 43.10 10.57
C ASP A 44 -11.40 43.92 10.42
N SER A 45 -11.43 44.95 9.57
CA SER A 45 -12.66 45.71 9.29
C SER A 45 -13.72 44.88 8.53
N ILE A 46 -13.27 43.99 7.63
CA ILE A 46 -14.15 43.04 6.92
C ILE A 46 -14.63 41.94 7.87
N LEU A 47 -13.73 41.42 8.71
CA LEU A 47 -14.05 40.40 9.70
C LEU A 47 -15.04 40.92 10.74
N ALA A 48 -14.88 42.16 11.23
CA ALA A 48 -15.83 42.81 12.14
C ALA A 48 -17.23 42.95 11.50
N LEU A 49 -17.29 43.29 10.20
CA LEU A 49 -18.55 43.40 9.47
C LEU A 49 -19.26 42.06 9.30
N LEU A 50 -18.55 41.00 8.90
CA LEU A 50 -19.13 39.66 8.78
C LEU A 50 -19.51 39.08 10.15
N GLN A 51 -18.73 39.37 11.19
CA GLN A 51 -19.10 39.06 12.56
C GLN A 51 -20.36 39.82 13.02
N GLN A 52 -20.58 41.06 12.58
CA GLN A 52 -21.79 41.83 12.91
C GLN A 52 -23.05 41.15 12.35
N GLU A 53 -23.05 40.70 11.10
CA GLU A 53 -24.21 39.96 10.56
C GLU A 53 -24.39 38.60 11.26
N ALA A 54 -23.30 37.96 11.69
CA ALA A 54 -23.34 36.76 12.52
C ALA A 54 -23.75 37.01 14.00
N GLN A 55 -23.81 38.25 14.51
CA GLN A 55 -24.20 38.53 15.91
C GLN A 55 -25.65 38.12 16.21
N ALA A 56 -26.55 38.21 15.23
CA ALA A 56 -27.91 37.68 15.36
C ALA A 56 -27.91 36.18 15.66
N PHE A 57 -27.00 35.43 15.03
CA PHE A 57 -26.87 33.98 15.17
C PHE A 57 -26.21 33.57 16.50
N ARG A 58 -25.19 34.31 16.97
CA ARG A 58 -24.50 34.03 18.25
C ARG A 58 -25.46 33.99 19.46
N LYS A 59 -26.54 34.78 19.42
CA LYS A 59 -27.56 34.80 20.49
C LYS A 59 -28.30 33.47 20.70
N PHE A 60 -28.24 32.53 19.74
CA PHE A 60 -28.99 31.27 19.81
C PHE A 60 -28.18 30.10 20.40
N ARG A 61 -26.91 29.94 20.03
CA ARG A 61 -26.08 28.76 20.39
C ARG A 61 -24.98 29.05 21.44
N GLY A 62 -24.69 30.31 21.74
CA GLY A 62 -23.48 30.69 22.49
C GLY A 62 -22.23 30.77 21.60
N ASP A 63 -21.09 31.13 22.19
CA ASP A 63 -19.86 31.50 21.45
C ASP A 63 -18.96 30.28 21.17
N ASP A 64 -19.48 29.28 20.44
CA ASP A 64 -18.79 28.01 20.06
C ASP A 64 -17.52 28.21 19.19
N GLY A 65 -17.20 29.44 18.78
CA GLY A 65 -15.90 29.82 18.21
C GLY A 65 -15.62 29.35 16.77
N LYS A 66 -16.13 28.18 16.35
CA LYS A 66 -15.80 27.52 15.06
C LYS A 66 -16.07 28.41 13.86
N LEU A 67 -17.29 28.90 13.70
CA LEU A 67 -17.65 29.82 12.61
C LEU A 67 -16.76 31.07 12.58
N ILE A 68 -16.33 31.58 13.75
CA ILE A 68 -15.47 32.76 13.87
C ILE A 68 -14.03 32.44 13.43
N LYS A 69 -13.52 31.25 13.78
CA LYS A 69 -12.23 30.70 13.33
C LYS A 69 -12.20 30.61 11.80
N PHE A 70 -13.21 29.98 11.19
CA PHE A 70 -13.28 29.80 9.72
C PHE A 70 -13.49 31.13 8.98
N LEU A 71 -14.34 32.03 9.50
CA LEU A 71 -14.46 33.39 8.95
C LEU A 71 -13.14 34.16 9.04
N LYS A 72 -12.35 34.00 10.12
CA LYS A 72 -11.06 34.68 10.28
C LYS A 72 -10.04 34.25 9.21
N GLY A 73 -9.86 32.95 8.96
CA GLY A 73 -8.92 32.49 7.93
C GLY A 73 -9.43 32.74 6.51
N THR A 74 -10.74 32.62 6.28
CA THR A 74 -11.39 32.98 5.00
C THR A 74 -11.19 34.47 4.68
N VAL A 75 -11.40 35.35 5.66
CA VAL A 75 -11.14 36.80 5.50
C VAL A 75 -9.67 37.10 5.30
N HIS A 76 -8.76 36.42 6.00
CA HIS A 76 -7.33 36.60 5.80
C HIS A 76 -6.91 36.24 4.36
N ALA A 77 -7.21 35.03 3.89
CA ALA A 77 -6.80 34.56 2.57
C ALA A 77 -7.38 35.40 1.41
N LEU A 78 -8.68 35.70 1.45
CA LEU A 78 -9.34 36.55 0.43
C LEU A 78 -8.87 38.01 0.50
N TYR A 79 -8.50 38.51 1.68
CA TYR A 79 -7.93 39.86 1.81
C TYR A 79 -6.53 39.89 1.18
N THR A 80 -5.64 38.94 1.50
CA THR A 80 -4.30 38.85 0.88
C THR A 80 -4.41 38.74 -0.64
N LEU A 81 -5.32 37.90 -1.15
CA LEU A 81 -5.65 37.81 -2.58
C LEU A 81 -6.06 39.17 -3.17
N SER A 82 -6.94 39.92 -2.51
CA SER A 82 -7.36 41.24 -2.98
C SER A 82 -6.22 42.28 -3.00
N THR A 83 -5.26 42.19 -2.07
CA THR A 83 -4.11 43.11 -1.98
C THR A 83 -2.92 42.71 -2.86
N SER A 84 -2.84 41.44 -3.29
CA SER A 84 -1.68 40.88 -4.03
C SER A 84 -1.52 41.38 -5.47
N GLY A 85 -2.37 42.31 -5.93
CA GLY A 85 -2.41 42.78 -7.32
C GLY A 85 -3.07 41.80 -8.30
N ILE A 86 -3.04 40.49 -8.00
CA ILE A 86 -3.61 39.40 -8.81
C ILE A 86 -5.11 39.61 -9.11
N LEU A 87 -5.87 40.06 -8.10
CA LEU A 87 -7.34 40.21 -8.12
C LEU A 87 -7.81 41.58 -7.61
N GLY A 88 -6.90 42.56 -7.59
CA GLY A 88 -7.20 43.92 -7.18
C GLY A 88 -7.94 44.70 -8.27
N GLU A 89 -7.79 46.02 -8.25
CA GLU A 89 -8.45 46.92 -9.22
C GLU A 89 -7.91 46.75 -10.66
N GLY A 90 -6.78 46.06 -10.83
CA GLY A 90 -6.08 45.87 -12.12
C GLY A 90 -6.73 44.97 -13.16
N ILE A 91 -7.82 44.23 -12.84
CA ILE A 91 -8.56 43.42 -13.84
C ILE A 91 -9.58 44.27 -14.63
N GLY A 92 -9.91 45.48 -14.16
CA GLY A 92 -10.96 46.32 -14.78
C GLY A 92 -12.40 45.82 -14.53
N LEU A 93 -12.59 44.87 -13.60
CA LEU A 93 -13.91 44.50 -13.11
C LEU A 93 -14.53 45.63 -12.28
N PRO A 94 -15.84 45.95 -12.44
CA PRO A 94 -16.51 46.99 -11.66
C PRO A 94 -16.67 46.65 -10.18
N PHE A 95 -16.37 45.41 -9.77
CA PHE A 95 -16.28 44.99 -8.38
C PHE A 95 -15.21 43.88 -8.22
N PRO A 96 -14.23 44.00 -7.30
CA PRO A 96 -13.17 43.00 -7.16
C PRO A 96 -13.69 41.62 -6.72
N PRO A 97 -13.23 40.51 -7.33
CA PRO A 97 -13.72 39.15 -7.05
C PRO A 97 -13.74 38.74 -5.57
N ALA A 98 -12.70 39.07 -4.80
CA ALA A 98 -12.65 38.79 -3.37
C ALA A 98 -13.75 39.53 -2.58
N LYS A 99 -14.09 40.77 -2.96
CA LYS A 99 -15.17 41.54 -2.33
C LYS A 99 -16.56 40.99 -2.69
N ALA A 100 -16.72 40.36 -3.86
CA ALA A 100 -17.94 39.62 -4.21
C ALA A 100 -18.14 38.39 -3.31
N ILE A 101 -17.08 37.62 -3.01
CA ILE A 101 -17.19 36.49 -2.09
C ILE A 101 -17.48 36.96 -0.66
N PHE A 102 -16.83 38.01 -0.16
CA PHE A 102 -17.18 38.59 1.15
C PHE A 102 -18.65 39.01 1.24
N ALA A 103 -19.17 39.66 0.19
CA ALA A 103 -20.56 40.06 0.15
C ALA A 103 -21.52 38.87 0.03
N GLY A 104 -21.16 37.81 -0.72
CA GLY A 104 -21.90 36.55 -0.78
C GLY A 104 -21.96 35.82 0.56
N ILE A 105 -20.83 35.73 1.29
CA ILE A 105 -20.78 35.23 2.66
C ILE A 105 -21.68 36.05 3.59
N GLY A 106 -21.65 37.38 3.47
CA GLY A 106 -22.51 38.29 4.24
C GLY A 106 -24.01 38.13 3.92
N VAL A 107 -24.37 37.93 2.65
CA VAL A 107 -25.76 37.65 2.21
C VAL A 107 -26.23 36.29 2.74
N LEU A 108 -25.39 35.26 2.71
CA LEU A 108 -25.66 33.94 3.28
C LEU A 108 -25.92 34.07 4.79
N LEU A 109 -24.98 34.66 5.55
CA LEU A 109 -25.12 34.90 7.00
C LEU A 109 -26.39 35.70 7.36
N ALA A 110 -26.74 36.70 6.55
CA ALA A 110 -27.95 37.50 6.75
C ALA A 110 -29.24 36.71 6.48
N ALA A 111 -29.25 35.77 5.53
CA ALA A 111 -30.39 34.91 5.25
C ALA A 111 -30.65 33.83 6.33
N ILE A 112 -29.64 33.50 7.13
CA ILE A 112 -29.69 32.42 8.14
C ILE A 112 -30.33 32.87 9.48
N LYS A 113 -30.73 34.15 9.62
CA LYS A 113 -31.09 34.80 10.91
C LYS A 113 -32.15 34.07 11.77
N ASP A 114 -33.01 33.24 11.19
CA ASP A 114 -34.06 32.49 11.90
C ASP A 114 -33.90 30.95 11.88
N VAL A 115 -32.78 30.40 11.38
CA VAL A 115 -32.63 28.94 11.11
C VAL A 115 -31.48 28.28 11.87
N SER A 116 -31.73 27.89 13.13
CA SER A 116 -30.72 27.25 14.01
C SER A 116 -30.38 25.78 13.66
N ALA A 117 -31.31 25.05 13.02
CA ALA A 117 -31.19 23.62 12.72
C ALA A 117 -30.28 23.31 11.50
N SER A 118 -29.25 24.14 11.29
CA SER A 118 -28.43 24.18 10.08
C SER A 118 -27.02 24.70 10.31
N TYR A 119 -26.67 25.04 11.57
CA TYR A 119 -25.34 25.52 11.95
C TYR A 119 -24.24 24.56 11.48
N ASP A 120 -24.40 23.28 11.75
CA ASP A 120 -23.35 22.28 11.59
C ASP A 120 -23.00 22.12 10.09
N ALA A 121 -23.98 21.89 9.21
CA ALA A 121 -23.80 21.84 7.75
C ALA A 121 -23.31 23.17 7.10
N LEU A 122 -23.42 24.30 7.80
CA LEU A 122 -22.83 25.57 7.38
C LEU A 122 -21.39 25.73 7.88
N VAL A 123 -21.08 25.21 9.07
CA VAL A 123 -19.71 25.11 9.59
C VAL A 123 -18.89 24.21 8.68
N ASP A 124 -19.42 23.05 8.28
CA ASP A 124 -18.77 22.13 7.32
C ASP A 124 -18.49 22.82 5.97
N LEU A 125 -19.47 23.58 5.45
CA LEU A 125 -19.34 24.35 4.22
C LEU A 125 -18.27 25.45 4.33
N PHE A 126 -18.23 26.17 5.45
CA PHE A 126 -17.21 27.20 5.70
C PHE A 126 -15.82 26.61 5.99
N GLU A 127 -15.71 25.42 6.59
CA GLU A 127 -14.44 24.71 6.79
C GLU A 127 -13.87 24.23 5.46
N SER A 128 -14.68 23.57 4.62
CA SER A 128 -14.29 23.20 3.25
C SER A 128 -13.86 24.42 2.42
N THR A 129 -14.63 25.51 2.48
CA THR A 129 -14.31 26.77 1.82
C THR A 129 -13.03 27.42 2.38
N GLU A 130 -12.77 27.35 3.69
CA GLU A 130 -11.54 27.88 4.30
C GLU A 130 -10.31 27.05 3.89
N LEU A 131 -10.39 25.72 3.96
CA LEU A 131 -9.31 24.80 3.55
C LEU A 131 -8.94 25.02 2.07
N PHE A 132 -9.92 25.30 1.22
CA PHE A 132 -9.71 25.66 -0.18
C PHE A 132 -9.08 27.04 -0.35
N LEU A 133 -9.63 28.09 0.26
CA LEU A 133 -9.11 29.46 0.12
C LEU A 133 -7.73 29.66 0.78
N ARG A 134 -7.40 28.95 1.85
CA ARG A 134 -6.05 28.95 2.46
C ARG A 134 -4.97 28.47 1.49
N ARG A 135 -5.28 27.52 0.59
CA ARG A 135 -4.32 27.06 -0.44
C ARG A 135 -4.00 28.17 -1.45
N LEU A 136 -4.93 29.09 -1.72
CA LEU A 136 -4.69 30.24 -2.59
C LEU A 136 -3.73 31.28 -2.00
N ASP A 137 -3.58 31.33 -0.66
CA ASP A 137 -2.58 32.19 0.00
C ASP A 137 -1.13 31.70 -0.22
N ILE A 138 -0.92 30.58 -0.90
CA ILE A 138 0.39 30.20 -1.45
C ILE A 138 0.66 31.01 -2.73
N TYR A 139 -0.33 31.13 -3.62
CA TYR A 139 -0.19 31.86 -4.88
C TYR A 139 -0.06 33.39 -4.68
N THR A 140 -0.58 33.97 -3.60
CA THR A 140 -0.42 35.40 -3.27
C THR A 140 1.04 35.82 -3.02
N LYS A 141 1.90 34.85 -2.69
CA LYS A 141 3.33 35.05 -2.40
C LYS A 141 4.22 34.89 -3.65
N ILE A 142 3.61 34.64 -4.80
CA ILE A 142 4.23 34.39 -6.10
C ILE A 142 3.73 35.45 -7.11
N PRO A 143 4.59 36.03 -7.97
CA PRO A 143 4.15 36.93 -9.04
C PRO A 143 3.20 36.25 -10.01
N SER A 144 2.05 36.89 -10.23
CA SER A 144 0.96 36.36 -11.05
C SER A 144 1.37 36.13 -12.51
N THR A 145 0.97 34.99 -13.09
CA THR A 145 0.97 34.78 -14.55
C THR A 145 -0.46 34.73 -15.07
N PRO A 146 -0.74 35.09 -16.35
CA PRO A 146 -2.10 35.08 -16.89
C PRO A 146 -2.84 33.74 -16.70
N ALA A 147 -2.14 32.62 -16.83
CA ALA A 147 -2.70 31.28 -16.61
C ALA A 147 -3.05 30.99 -15.14
N MET A 148 -2.28 31.51 -14.18
CA MET A 148 -2.65 31.44 -12.76
C MET A 148 -3.89 32.30 -12.49
N ASN A 149 -3.96 33.48 -13.09
CA ASN A 149 -5.07 34.41 -12.88
C ASN A 149 -6.37 33.82 -13.42
N GLU A 150 -6.32 33.11 -14.55
CA GLU A 150 -7.44 32.31 -15.06
C GLU A 150 -7.89 31.23 -14.06
N ILE A 151 -6.96 30.43 -13.53
CA ILE A 151 -7.25 29.36 -12.57
C ILE A 151 -7.87 29.94 -11.29
N ILE A 152 -7.29 31.01 -10.75
CA ILE A 152 -7.77 31.65 -9.53
C ILE A 152 -9.16 32.29 -9.77
N VAL A 153 -9.39 32.96 -10.90
CA VAL A 153 -10.74 33.50 -11.24
C VAL A 153 -11.78 32.38 -11.36
N LYS A 154 -11.45 31.26 -12.03
CA LYS A 154 -12.33 30.07 -12.10
C LYS A 154 -12.65 29.51 -10.72
N ILE A 155 -11.65 29.43 -9.84
CA ILE A 155 -11.82 29.00 -8.45
C ILE A 155 -12.76 29.93 -7.68
N LEU A 156 -12.60 31.26 -7.80
CA LEU A 156 -13.47 32.23 -7.15
C LEU A 156 -14.91 32.21 -7.70
N VAL A 157 -15.10 31.85 -8.98
CA VAL A 157 -16.43 31.63 -9.58
C VAL A 157 -17.15 30.42 -8.98
N GLU A 158 -16.46 29.30 -8.74
CA GLU A 158 -17.12 28.11 -8.16
C GLU A 158 -17.46 28.33 -6.67
N VAL A 159 -16.58 29.02 -5.91
CA VAL A 159 -16.89 29.45 -4.52
C VAL A 159 -18.12 30.36 -4.49
N LEU A 160 -18.21 31.34 -5.40
CA LEU A 160 -19.36 32.23 -5.50
C LEU A 160 -20.64 31.47 -5.85
N SER A 161 -20.57 30.52 -6.79
CA SER A 161 -21.69 29.67 -7.21
C SER A 161 -22.18 28.77 -6.08
N THR A 162 -21.26 28.23 -5.28
CA THR A 162 -21.54 27.41 -4.09
C THR A 162 -22.28 28.23 -3.02
N LEU A 163 -21.81 29.44 -2.74
CA LEU A 163 -22.49 30.37 -1.81
C LEU A 163 -23.89 30.78 -2.31
N ALA A 164 -24.10 30.87 -3.63
CA ALA A 164 -25.41 31.17 -4.20
C ALA A 164 -26.43 30.06 -3.91
N LEU A 165 -26.04 28.80 -4.17
CA LEU A 165 -26.88 27.62 -3.95
C LEU A 165 -27.17 27.39 -2.46
N ALA A 166 -26.17 27.58 -1.59
CA ALA A 166 -26.38 27.59 -0.14
C ALA A 166 -27.42 28.64 0.27
N THR A 167 -27.28 29.88 -0.22
CA THR A 167 -28.23 30.98 0.06
C THR A 167 -29.64 30.68 -0.45
N GLN A 168 -29.78 30.04 -1.61
CA GLN A 168 -31.06 29.61 -2.14
C GLN A 168 -31.73 28.59 -1.21
N GLN A 169 -31.01 27.53 -0.82
CA GLN A 169 -31.54 26.47 0.04
C GLN A 169 -31.88 26.96 1.47
N VAL A 170 -31.20 28.02 1.95
CA VAL A 170 -31.60 28.76 3.17
C VAL A 170 -32.97 29.41 2.99
N LYS A 171 -33.13 30.24 1.95
CA LYS A 171 -34.35 31.02 1.71
C LYS A 171 -35.57 30.16 1.38
N GLU A 172 -35.38 29.01 0.74
CA GLU A 172 -36.43 28.02 0.50
C GLU A 172 -36.87 27.24 1.76
N GLY A 173 -36.23 27.46 2.92
CA GLY A 173 -36.49 26.75 4.17
C GLY A 173 -36.08 25.26 4.14
N ARG A 174 -35.34 24.84 3.11
CA ARG A 174 -35.03 23.44 2.80
C ARG A 174 -33.76 22.93 3.47
N LEU A 175 -33.09 23.72 4.31
CA LEU A 175 -31.83 23.36 4.96
C LEU A 175 -31.86 22.05 5.78
N LYS A 176 -32.98 21.67 6.41
CA LYS A 176 -33.12 20.35 7.06
C LYS A 176 -33.03 19.17 6.07
N LYS A 177 -33.28 19.40 4.78
CA LYS A 177 -32.94 18.48 3.69
C LYS A 177 -31.53 18.71 3.17
N PHE A 178 -30.99 19.93 3.13
CA PHE A 178 -29.60 20.22 2.72
C PHE A 178 -28.59 19.36 3.51
N GLY A 179 -28.67 19.36 4.85
CA GLY A 179 -27.81 18.52 5.70
C GLY A 179 -28.02 17.00 5.59
N LYS A 180 -29.07 16.55 4.89
CA LYS A 180 -29.26 15.13 4.51
C LYS A 180 -28.96 14.84 3.03
N LYS A 181 -29.04 15.83 2.14
CA LYS A 181 -28.70 15.75 0.70
C LYS A 181 -27.20 15.92 0.43
N LEU A 182 -26.47 16.56 1.34
CA LEU A 182 -25.01 16.48 1.43
C LEU A 182 -24.49 15.04 1.58
N LEU A 183 -25.37 14.09 1.91
CA LEU A 183 -25.10 12.65 2.03
C LEU A 183 -25.86 11.81 0.99
N GLY A 184 -26.22 12.39 -0.17
CA GLY A 184 -26.64 11.65 -1.37
C GLY A 184 -27.90 12.16 -2.08
N GLU A 185 -27.75 13.11 -3.00
CA GLU A 185 -28.54 13.18 -4.25
C GLU A 185 -28.00 14.24 -5.25
N ASN A 186 -28.13 13.92 -6.53
CA ASN A 186 -27.45 14.45 -7.72
C ASN A 186 -27.12 15.96 -7.80
N ASP A 187 -27.97 16.89 -7.34
CA ASP A 187 -27.75 18.33 -7.57
C ASP A 187 -26.64 18.94 -6.70
N ILE A 188 -26.58 18.53 -5.42
CA ILE A 188 -25.48 18.92 -4.52
C ILE A 188 -24.26 18.06 -4.84
N GLU A 189 -24.48 16.80 -5.19
CA GLU A 189 -23.45 15.89 -5.66
C GLU A 189 -22.71 16.46 -6.88
N ALA A 190 -23.40 17.07 -7.85
CA ALA A 190 -22.78 17.73 -9.00
C ALA A 190 -21.95 18.98 -8.64
N VAL A 191 -22.13 19.57 -7.46
CA VAL A 191 -21.32 20.71 -6.95
C VAL A 191 -20.17 20.20 -6.09
N VAL A 192 -20.41 19.20 -5.23
CA VAL A 192 -19.37 18.53 -4.45
C VAL A 192 -18.41 17.80 -5.39
N GLN A 193 -18.89 17.07 -6.40
CA GLN A 193 -18.08 16.48 -7.48
C GLN A 193 -17.43 17.54 -8.38
N ARG A 194 -17.94 18.77 -8.48
CA ARG A 194 -17.20 19.87 -9.15
C ARG A 194 -16.06 20.38 -8.29
N LEU A 195 -16.26 20.53 -6.98
CA LEU A 195 -15.18 20.76 -6.03
C LEU A 195 -14.17 19.61 -6.07
N ASP A 196 -14.61 18.36 -6.02
CA ASP A 196 -13.76 17.16 -6.07
C ASP A 196 -13.05 17.01 -7.43
N ARG A 197 -13.68 17.42 -8.54
CA ARG A 197 -13.03 17.49 -9.86
C ARG A 197 -12.05 18.67 -9.97
N LEU A 198 -12.28 19.77 -9.25
CA LEU A 198 -11.29 20.83 -9.08
C LEU A 198 -10.18 20.41 -8.10
N THR A 199 -10.45 19.49 -7.17
CA THR A 199 -9.47 18.74 -6.36
C THR A 199 -8.77 17.63 -7.15
N HIS A 200 -9.32 17.22 -8.29
CA HIS A 200 -8.62 16.40 -9.28
C HIS A 200 -7.76 17.26 -10.22
N GLU A 201 -8.21 18.47 -10.60
CA GLU A 201 -7.32 19.51 -11.13
C GLU A 201 -6.28 19.97 -10.07
N GLU A 202 -6.51 19.71 -8.78
CA GLU A 202 -5.55 19.84 -7.68
C GLU A 202 -4.55 18.66 -7.58
N ALA A 203 -4.43 17.86 -8.63
CA ALA A 203 -3.09 17.43 -9.09
C ALA A 203 -2.13 18.64 -9.21
N ARG A 204 -2.67 19.86 -9.35
CA ARG A 204 -1.97 21.13 -9.14
C ARG A 204 -1.57 21.47 -7.69
N THR A 205 -1.76 20.64 -6.67
CA THR A 205 -1.00 20.78 -5.41
C THR A 205 0.46 20.40 -5.66
N THR A 206 0.72 19.36 -6.47
CA THR A 206 2.06 19.13 -7.05
C THR A 206 2.51 20.36 -7.83
N ALA A 207 1.65 20.97 -8.65
CA ALA A 207 2.00 22.19 -9.37
C ALA A 207 2.17 23.45 -8.48
N ALA A 208 1.54 23.54 -7.31
CA ALA A 208 1.69 24.63 -6.36
C ALA A 208 3.05 24.56 -5.66
N GLN A 209 3.45 23.35 -5.27
CA GLN A 209 4.79 23.08 -4.74
C GLN A 209 5.85 23.20 -5.85
N THR A 210 5.57 22.73 -7.07
CA THR A 210 6.41 23.01 -8.25
C THR A 210 6.49 24.51 -8.55
N LEU A 211 5.45 25.30 -8.28
CA LEU A 211 5.49 26.77 -8.45
C LEU A 211 6.23 27.48 -7.32
N GLU A 212 6.18 26.99 -6.09
CA GLU A 212 7.07 27.42 -5.01
C GLU A 212 8.53 27.13 -5.36
N VAL A 213 8.82 25.95 -5.93
CA VAL A 213 10.17 25.56 -6.40
C VAL A 213 10.60 26.38 -7.63
N VAL A 214 9.75 26.54 -8.64
CA VAL A 214 10.00 27.34 -9.86
C VAL A 214 10.12 28.82 -9.54
N TYR A 215 9.41 29.32 -8.52
CA TYR A 215 9.60 30.70 -8.07
C TYR A 215 10.77 30.88 -7.10
N GLY A 216 11.12 29.85 -6.31
CA GLY A 216 12.41 29.78 -5.61
C GLY A 216 13.58 29.84 -6.59
N LEU A 217 13.50 29.06 -7.68
CA LEU A 217 14.39 29.13 -8.84
C LEU A 217 14.43 30.54 -9.45
N PHE A 218 13.27 31.18 -9.69
CA PHE A 218 13.21 32.54 -10.25
C PHE A 218 13.77 33.61 -9.29
N LYS A 219 13.61 33.43 -7.98
CA LYS A 219 14.17 34.30 -6.93
C LYS A 219 15.68 34.16 -6.85
N THR A 220 16.20 32.93 -6.93
CA THR A 220 17.65 32.68 -7.10
C THR A 220 18.14 33.25 -8.42
N MET A 221 17.40 33.09 -9.53
CA MET A 221 17.75 33.66 -10.84
C MET A 221 17.88 35.18 -10.78
N LYS A 222 17.01 35.89 -10.03
CA LYS A 222 17.12 37.34 -9.83
C LYS A 222 18.30 37.76 -8.93
N VAL A 223 18.85 36.85 -8.13
CA VAL A 223 20.07 37.06 -7.32
C VAL A 223 21.34 36.62 -8.07
N VAL A 224 21.21 35.74 -9.07
CA VAL A 224 22.31 35.14 -9.86
C VAL A 224 22.39 35.73 -11.29
N MET A 225 21.55 36.73 -11.61
CA MET A 225 21.60 37.45 -12.90
C MET A 225 22.92 38.20 -13.15
N ASP A 226 23.76 38.37 -12.13
CA ASP A 226 25.11 38.96 -12.24
C ASP A 226 26.20 37.95 -12.65
N ASP A 227 26.00 36.63 -12.52
CA ASP A 227 26.99 35.62 -12.95
C ASP A 227 26.35 34.31 -13.46
N GLY A 228 26.30 34.17 -14.79
CA GLY A 228 25.49 33.15 -15.47
C GLY A 228 25.93 31.70 -15.25
N LYS A 229 27.16 31.42 -14.78
CA LYS A 229 27.65 30.04 -14.67
C LYS A 229 27.08 29.29 -13.47
N ALA A 230 26.80 30.00 -12.36
CA ALA A 230 26.18 29.43 -11.17
C ALA A 230 24.68 29.05 -11.37
N SER A 231 24.07 29.51 -12.46
CA SER A 231 22.62 29.36 -12.71
C SER A 231 22.17 27.89 -12.83
N VAL A 232 22.89 27.07 -13.61
CA VAL A 232 22.53 25.65 -13.84
C VAL A 232 22.75 24.82 -12.58
N GLU A 233 23.85 25.04 -11.86
CA GLU A 233 24.15 24.36 -10.60
C GLU A 233 23.13 24.72 -9.51
N GLY A 234 22.77 25.99 -9.39
CA GLY A 234 21.69 26.45 -8.52
C GLY A 234 20.34 25.82 -8.88
N MET A 235 20.07 25.62 -10.17
CA MET A 235 18.84 25.00 -10.65
C MET A 235 18.75 23.51 -10.30
N GLN A 236 19.82 22.75 -10.55
CA GLN A 236 19.94 21.35 -10.14
C GLN A 236 19.86 21.19 -8.62
N LYS A 237 20.46 22.11 -7.86
CA LYS A 237 20.43 22.10 -6.39
C LYS A 237 19.03 22.32 -5.82
N ALA A 238 18.25 23.23 -6.39
CA ALA A 238 16.86 23.46 -5.96
C ALA A 238 15.92 22.30 -6.34
N LEU A 239 16.08 21.71 -7.54
CA LEU A 239 15.36 20.49 -7.94
C LEU A 239 15.68 19.32 -7.00
N LYS A 240 16.95 19.17 -6.62
CA LYS A 240 17.37 18.16 -5.63
C LYS A 240 16.72 18.41 -4.26
N MET A 241 16.76 19.65 -3.75
CA MET A 241 16.11 20.01 -2.49
C MET A 241 14.60 19.74 -2.49
N ALA A 242 13.91 20.02 -3.60
CA ALA A 242 12.48 19.71 -3.75
C ALA A 242 12.19 18.20 -3.66
N ASN A 243 13.00 17.39 -4.35
CA ASN A 243 12.90 15.93 -4.30
C ASN A 243 13.24 15.38 -2.91
N ASP A 244 14.26 15.93 -2.25
CA ASP A 244 14.66 15.54 -0.89
C ASP A 244 13.56 15.87 0.14
N ILE A 245 12.84 17.00 -0.01
CA ILE A 245 11.69 17.39 0.82
C ILE A 245 10.49 16.47 0.59
N ASN A 246 10.10 16.23 -0.67
CA ASN A 246 8.98 15.34 -0.99
C ASN A 246 9.25 13.90 -0.53
N LYS A 247 10.49 13.41 -0.72
CA LYS A 247 10.95 12.13 -0.20
C LYS A 247 10.83 12.07 1.33
N SER A 248 11.30 13.08 2.04
CA SER A 248 11.22 13.15 3.51
C SER A 248 9.76 13.09 4.00
N ARG A 249 8.87 13.87 3.38
CA ARG A 249 7.43 13.86 3.68
C ARG A 249 6.77 12.50 3.38
N ARG A 250 7.18 11.82 2.29
CA ARG A 250 6.71 10.46 1.98
C ARG A 250 7.22 9.45 3.02
N GLU A 251 8.46 9.57 3.47
CA GLU A 251 9.05 8.73 4.53
C GLU A 251 8.44 8.99 5.92
N GLU A 252 7.83 10.15 6.17
CA GLU A 252 6.99 10.41 7.34
C GLU A 252 5.62 9.75 7.21
N LEU A 253 4.86 10.06 6.15
CA LEU A 253 3.54 9.46 5.90
C LEU A 253 3.58 7.93 5.84
N GLN A 254 4.67 7.33 5.32
CA GLN A 254 4.88 5.89 5.31
C GLN A 254 5.01 5.25 6.70
N LYS A 255 5.40 6.00 7.74
CA LYS A 255 5.39 5.52 9.12
C LYS A 255 3.95 5.49 9.64
N ASP A 256 3.22 6.57 9.44
CA ASP A 256 1.81 6.71 9.84
C ASP A 256 0.94 5.64 9.18
N PHE A 257 1.08 5.43 7.87
CA PHE A 257 0.35 4.39 7.13
C PHE A 257 0.68 2.98 7.61
N ARG A 258 1.94 2.71 8.01
CA ARG A 258 2.38 1.41 8.54
C ARG A 258 1.85 1.15 9.94
N ILE A 259 1.80 2.17 10.80
CA ILE A 259 1.19 2.09 12.13
C ILE A 259 -0.33 1.87 11.99
N TRP A 260 -0.96 2.59 11.06
CA TRP A 260 -2.40 2.52 10.81
C TRP A 260 -2.85 1.18 10.23
N LEU A 261 -2.29 0.73 9.10
CA LEU A 261 -2.74 -0.49 8.43
C LEU A 261 -2.13 -1.78 9.00
N SER A 262 -1.05 -1.68 9.78
CA SER A 262 -0.32 -2.82 10.36
C SER A 262 -0.03 -3.96 9.36
N PRO A 263 0.54 -3.67 8.17
CA PRO A 263 0.71 -4.67 7.12
C PRO A 263 1.67 -5.79 7.56
N PRO A 264 1.42 -7.06 7.19
CA PRO A 264 2.36 -8.14 7.41
C PRO A 264 3.67 -7.90 6.62
N ASP A 265 4.79 -8.32 7.19
CA ASP A 265 6.12 -8.15 6.61
C ASP A 265 6.51 -9.36 5.71
N PRO A 266 6.56 -9.20 4.37
CA PRO A 266 6.95 -10.27 3.45
C PRO A 266 8.48 -10.43 3.35
N SER A 267 9.27 -9.51 3.92
CA SER A 267 10.73 -9.53 3.77
C SER A 267 11.37 -10.71 4.52
N LYS A 268 10.78 -11.18 5.63
CA LYS A 268 11.24 -12.38 6.37
C LYS A 268 11.14 -13.63 5.50
N ASN A 269 10.04 -13.77 4.75
CA ASN A 269 9.81 -14.85 3.80
C ASN A 269 10.78 -14.75 2.62
N HIS A 270 10.91 -13.58 2.00
CA HIS A 270 11.87 -13.33 0.91
C HIS A 270 13.32 -13.66 1.32
N ASN A 271 13.77 -13.14 2.47
CA ASN A 271 15.12 -13.38 3.00
C ASN A 271 15.37 -14.86 3.36
N THR A 272 14.33 -15.62 3.68
CA THR A 272 14.44 -17.07 3.93
C THR A 272 14.55 -17.82 2.62
N ALA A 273 13.65 -17.57 1.66
CA ALA A 273 13.71 -18.17 0.32
C ALA A 273 15.05 -17.85 -0.40
N ARG A 274 15.56 -16.62 -0.25
CA ARG A 274 16.85 -16.19 -0.81
C ARG A 274 18.05 -16.92 -0.20
N LYS A 275 18.00 -17.32 1.07
CA LYS A 275 19.03 -18.17 1.71
C LYS A 275 18.97 -19.62 1.22
N CYS A 276 17.81 -20.07 0.75
CA CYS A 276 17.62 -21.40 0.16
C CYS A 276 17.97 -21.46 -1.34
N GLN A 277 18.18 -20.32 -2.02
CA GLN A 277 18.61 -20.29 -3.41
C GLN A 277 20.06 -20.78 -3.54
N HIS A 278 20.29 -21.76 -4.40
CA HIS A 278 21.64 -22.20 -4.76
C HIS A 278 22.20 -21.33 -5.91
N VAL A 279 23.49 -21.02 -5.88
CA VAL A 279 24.10 -20.06 -6.81
C VAL A 279 24.05 -20.58 -8.24
N GLY A 280 23.35 -19.85 -9.11
CA GLY A 280 23.11 -20.22 -10.51
C GLY A 280 21.72 -20.81 -10.77
N THR A 281 21.02 -21.30 -9.74
CA THR A 281 19.64 -21.81 -9.88
C THR A 281 18.64 -20.70 -10.14
N ALA A 282 17.57 -21.02 -10.88
CA ALA A 282 16.59 -20.12 -11.49
C ALA A 282 17.09 -19.27 -12.69
N SER A 283 18.32 -19.44 -13.19
CA SER A 283 18.77 -18.68 -14.38
C SER A 283 18.00 -19.04 -15.65
N TRP A 284 17.71 -20.32 -15.88
CA TRP A 284 16.90 -20.81 -17.02
C TRP A 284 15.48 -20.19 -17.10
N PHE A 285 15.02 -19.61 -15.99
CA PHE A 285 13.69 -19.07 -15.78
C PHE A 285 13.66 -17.53 -15.86
N ILE A 286 14.80 -16.88 -15.64
CA ILE A 286 15.01 -15.42 -15.79
C ILE A 286 15.57 -15.09 -17.18
N ASP A 287 16.58 -15.84 -17.62
CA ASP A 287 17.32 -15.62 -18.86
C ASP A 287 16.73 -16.38 -20.07
N GLY A 288 15.76 -17.26 -19.84
CA GLY A 288 15.14 -18.11 -20.85
C GLY A 288 13.89 -17.51 -21.52
N ASN A 289 13.56 -18.02 -22.72
CA ASN A 289 12.30 -17.73 -23.40
C ASN A 289 11.03 -18.23 -22.65
N THR A 290 11.21 -18.89 -21.50
CA THR A 290 10.22 -19.45 -20.57
C THR A 290 9.64 -18.42 -19.59
N PHE A 291 10.16 -17.20 -19.55
CA PHE A 291 9.59 -16.08 -18.76
C PHE A 291 8.06 -15.90 -18.87
N PRO A 292 7.37 -16.24 -19.98
CA PRO A 292 5.92 -16.14 -20.02
C PRO A 292 5.17 -17.01 -19.00
N GLU A 293 5.56 -18.28 -18.75
CA GLU A 293 4.62 -19.34 -18.29
C GLU A 293 4.91 -19.99 -16.91
N TRP A 294 3.90 -20.04 -16.02
CA TRP A 294 4.08 -20.34 -14.57
C TRP A 294 3.01 -21.26 -13.94
N ARG A 295 3.36 -22.43 -13.35
CA ARG A 295 2.57 -23.29 -12.42
C ARG A 295 3.48 -24.22 -11.59
N ALA A 296 3.04 -24.77 -10.45
CA ALA A 296 3.93 -25.60 -9.62
C ALA A 296 3.23 -26.56 -8.64
N THR A 297 4.03 -27.37 -7.95
CA THR A 297 3.62 -28.36 -6.93
C THR A 297 4.30 -28.09 -5.58
N ALA A 298 4.40 -29.10 -4.73
CA ALA A 298 4.90 -29.04 -3.36
C ALA A 298 6.41 -29.37 -3.34
N GLY A 299 7.21 -28.70 -2.50
CA GLY A 299 8.65 -28.98 -2.38
C GLY A 299 9.53 -28.65 -3.60
N SER A 300 8.97 -28.04 -4.66
CA SER A 300 9.61 -27.84 -5.97
C SER A 300 10.40 -26.53 -6.13
N GLY A 301 10.52 -25.72 -5.07
CA GLY A 301 11.28 -24.45 -5.12
C GLY A 301 10.49 -23.20 -5.54
N LYS A 302 9.15 -23.22 -5.58
CA LYS A 302 8.27 -22.05 -5.89
C LYS A 302 8.77 -20.73 -5.30
N SER A 303 8.98 -20.71 -3.99
CA SER A 303 9.40 -19.52 -3.24
C SER A 303 10.80 -19.04 -3.59
N VAL A 304 11.69 -19.94 -4.01
CA VAL A 304 13.05 -19.63 -4.49
C VAL A 304 12.97 -18.97 -5.87
N LEU A 305 12.14 -19.51 -6.77
CA LEU A 305 11.86 -18.93 -8.09
C LEU A 305 11.20 -17.53 -7.96
N CYS A 306 10.21 -17.38 -7.07
CA CYS A 306 9.65 -16.07 -6.73
C CYS A 306 10.69 -15.13 -6.12
N SER A 307 11.56 -15.61 -5.23
CA SER A 307 12.66 -14.79 -4.67
C SER A 307 13.63 -14.30 -5.75
N ALA A 308 13.95 -15.15 -6.74
CA ALA A 308 14.78 -14.80 -7.87
C ALA A 308 14.11 -13.75 -8.78
N LEU A 309 12.82 -13.93 -9.12
CA LEU A 309 12.04 -12.94 -9.87
C LEU A 309 11.93 -11.59 -9.14
N ILE A 310 11.59 -11.60 -7.84
CA ILE A 310 11.54 -10.42 -6.98
C ILE A 310 12.90 -9.70 -6.96
N HIS A 311 14.01 -10.45 -6.94
CA HIS A 311 15.33 -9.86 -6.98
C HIS A 311 15.61 -9.12 -8.29
N GLU A 312 15.28 -9.72 -9.45
CA GLU A 312 15.57 -9.09 -10.74
C GLU A 312 14.75 -7.82 -10.94
N ILE A 313 13.45 -7.86 -10.63
CA ILE A 313 12.59 -6.68 -10.70
C ILE A 313 12.99 -5.63 -9.65
N THR A 314 13.55 -6.03 -8.51
CA THR A 314 14.13 -5.07 -7.54
C THR A 314 15.26 -4.25 -8.17
N LYS A 315 16.10 -4.83 -9.05
CA LYS A 315 17.11 -4.07 -9.79
C LYS A 315 16.47 -3.08 -10.77
N MET A 316 15.43 -3.49 -11.50
CA MET A 316 14.68 -2.60 -12.40
C MET A 316 14.02 -1.44 -11.65
N ARG A 317 13.47 -1.71 -10.46
CA ARG A 317 12.93 -0.72 -9.54
C ARG A 317 13.99 0.24 -9.00
N GLU A 318 15.16 -0.26 -8.61
CA GLU A 318 16.28 0.57 -8.15
C GLU A 318 16.85 1.46 -9.26
N ALA A 319 16.77 1.01 -10.52
CA ALA A 319 17.05 1.83 -11.70
C ALA A 319 15.90 2.80 -12.08
N GLY A 320 14.77 2.80 -11.38
CA GLY A 320 13.61 3.64 -11.65
C GLY A 320 12.78 3.23 -12.88
N LEU A 321 12.96 2.00 -13.37
CA LEU A 321 12.32 1.48 -14.59
C LEU A 321 11.02 0.71 -14.34
N ALA A 322 10.74 0.32 -13.09
CA ALA A 322 9.58 -0.50 -12.72
C ALA A 322 9.11 -0.22 -11.28
N TYR A 323 7.85 -0.56 -10.99
CA TYR A 323 7.31 -0.66 -9.64
C TYR A 323 7.16 -2.14 -9.25
N LEU A 324 7.37 -2.46 -7.97
CA LEU A 324 7.26 -3.82 -7.47
C LEU A 324 6.54 -3.86 -6.12
N ALA A 325 5.51 -4.69 -6.02
CA ALA A 325 4.93 -5.11 -4.75
C ALA A 325 4.87 -6.64 -4.70
N TYR A 326 5.23 -7.23 -3.56
CA TYR A 326 5.25 -8.69 -3.41
C TYR A 326 4.67 -9.14 -2.08
N TYR A 327 4.13 -10.35 -2.08
CA TYR A 327 3.51 -10.99 -0.95
C TYR A 327 3.90 -12.47 -0.90
N TYR A 328 4.01 -12.98 0.32
CA TYR A 328 4.14 -14.41 0.57
C TYR A 328 2.96 -14.77 1.48
N PHE A 329 2.08 -15.65 1.01
CA PHE A 329 1.17 -16.36 1.89
C PHE A 329 2.00 -17.34 2.73
N ASP A 330 1.62 -17.54 3.99
CA ASP A 330 2.40 -18.39 4.91
C ASP A 330 1.48 -19.07 5.93
N PHE A 331 1.39 -20.41 5.87
CA PHE A 331 0.49 -21.19 6.74
C PHE A 331 0.85 -21.07 8.24
N ARG A 332 2.04 -20.56 8.58
CA ARG A 332 2.55 -20.40 9.96
C ARG A 332 2.34 -18.99 10.53
N ASP A 333 1.96 -18.02 9.69
CA ASP A 333 1.79 -16.61 10.06
C ASP A 333 0.35 -16.20 9.71
N THR A 334 -0.53 -16.10 10.71
CA THR A 334 -1.96 -15.82 10.49
C THR A 334 -2.21 -14.43 9.88
N ALA A 335 -1.26 -13.49 10.00
CA ALA A 335 -1.35 -12.19 9.32
C ALA A 335 -0.95 -12.28 7.82
N LYS A 336 -0.48 -13.45 7.36
CA LYS A 336 -0.18 -13.78 5.96
C LYS A 336 -1.21 -14.71 5.32
N GLN A 337 -2.40 -14.82 5.92
CA GLN A 337 -3.43 -15.78 5.52
C GLN A 337 -4.75 -15.12 5.09
N ASP A 338 -4.86 -13.79 5.16
CA ASP A 338 -6.11 -13.08 4.89
C ASP A 338 -6.02 -12.01 3.79
N THR A 339 -7.20 -11.60 3.33
CA THR A 339 -7.41 -10.61 2.28
C THR A 339 -6.84 -9.24 2.67
N ARG A 340 -7.01 -8.87 3.95
CA ARG A 340 -6.54 -7.61 4.51
C ARG A 340 -5.03 -7.51 4.52
N GLY A 341 -4.33 -8.55 4.96
CA GLY A 341 -2.88 -8.63 4.97
C GLY A 341 -2.31 -8.50 3.55
N PHE A 342 -2.92 -9.18 2.58
CA PHE A 342 -2.58 -9.07 1.16
C PHE A 342 -2.73 -7.63 0.66
N LEU A 343 -3.92 -7.05 0.76
CA LEU A 343 -4.21 -5.69 0.28
C LEU A 343 -3.34 -4.62 0.96
N THR A 344 -3.28 -4.61 2.29
CA THR A 344 -2.50 -3.60 3.05
C THR A 344 -1.01 -3.66 2.73
N SER A 345 -0.44 -4.87 2.55
CA SER A 345 0.97 -5.02 2.20
C SER A 345 1.28 -4.50 0.78
N LEU A 346 0.39 -4.74 -0.21
CA LEU A 346 0.56 -4.19 -1.56
C LEU A 346 0.44 -2.65 -1.58
N LEU A 347 -0.61 -2.10 -0.96
CA LEU A 347 -0.84 -0.64 -0.87
C LEU A 347 0.34 0.09 -0.25
N ILE A 348 0.89 -0.43 0.84
CA ILE A 348 2.05 0.14 1.55
C ILE A 348 3.32 0.05 0.69
N GLN A 349 3.51 -1.03 -0.07
CA GLN A 349 4.65 -1.16 -0.98
C GLN A 349 4.55 -0.16 -2.15
N LEU A 350 3.41 -0.05 -2.83
CA LEU A 350 3.24 0.85 -3.98
C LEU A 350 3.31 2.33 -3.57
N SER A 351 2.65 2.71 -2.47
CA SER A 351 2.68 4.08 -1.92
C SER A 351 4.06 4.53 -1.45
N ALA A 352 4.97 3.61 -1.07
CA ALA A 352 6.36 3.96 -0.74
C ALA A 352 7.18 4.38 -1.98
N GLN A 353 6.78 3.93 -3.17
CA GLN A 353 7.53 4.06 -4.43
C GLN A 353 7.04 5.22 -5.31
N SER A 354 5.74 5.53 -5.28
CA SER A 354 5.11 6.56 -6.11
C SER A 354 4.42 7.61 -5.24
N ASP A 355 4.72 8.90 -5.47
CA ASP A 355 4.04 10.00 -4.78
C ASP A 355 2.54 10.02 -5.08
N SER A 356 2.13 9.64 -6.31
CA SER A 356 0.71 9.55 -6.67
C SER A 356 0.00 8.43 -5.90
N CYS A 357 0.66 7.28 -5.72
CA CYS A 357 0.13 6.21 -4.87
C CYS A 357 0.12 6.60 -3.39
N SER A 358 1.12 7.36 -2.93
CA SER A 358 1.13 7.95 -1.58
C SER A 358 -0.03 8.94 -1.37
N HIS A 359 -0.40 9.72 -2.39
CA HIS A 359 -1.55 10.61 -2.35
C HIS A 359 -2.90 9.87 -2.27
N ILE A 360 -3.07 8.75 -3.00
CA ILE A 360 -4.26 7.89 -2.87
C ILE A 360 -4.37 7.35 -1.45
N LEU A 361 -3.30 6.79 -0.90
CA LEU A 361 -3.31 6.25 0.46
C LEU A 361 -3.50 7.35 1.52
N SER A 362 -2.98 8.56 1.27
CA SER A 362 -3.22 9.75 2.09
C SER A 362 -4.68 10.21 2.08
N ARG A 363 -5.39 10.07 0.94
CA ARG A 363 -6.85 10.31 0.86
C ARG A 363 -7.59 9.31 1.74
N LEU A 364 -7.29 8.01 1.60
CA LEU A 364 -7.91 6.95 2.40
C LEU A 364 -7.65 7.16 3.91
N TYR A 365 -6.42 7.50 4.30
CA TYR A 365 -6.04 7.82 5.68
C TYR A 365 -6.83 9.02 6.24
N SER A 366 -7.01 10.07 5.43
CA SER A 366 -7.69 11.30 5.83
C SER A 366 -9.19 11.09 6.07
N ILE A 367 -9.88 10.35 5.19
CA ILE A 367 -11.33 10.08 5.34
C ILE A 367 -11.63 9.08 6.47
N HIS A 368 -10.65 8.30 6.93
CA HIS A 368 -10.75 7.41 8.09
C HIS A 368 -10.26 8.10 9.39
N ASP A 369 -10.68 9.37 9.57
CA ASP A 369 -10.35 10.22 10.72
C ASP A 369 -8.85 10.24 11.05
N ALA A 370 -8.03 10.54 10.04
CA ALA A 370 -6.56 10.59 10.12
C ALA A 370 -5.95 9.35 10.78
N GLY A 371 -6.36 8.17 10.32
CA GLY A 371 -5.86 6.88 10.79
C GLY A 371 -6.46 6.36 12.11
N SER A 372 -7.37 7.10 12.76
CA SER A 372 -8.03 6.65 13.99
C SER A 372 -9.14 5.61 13.77
N LYS A 373 -9.60 5.43 12.52
CA LYS A 373 -10.50 4.34 12.09
C LYS A 373 -9.81 3.42 11.09
N GLN A 374 -10.20 2.16 11.08
CA GLN A 374 -9.77 1.19 10.07
C GLN A 374 -10.65 1.25 8.83
N PRO A 375 -10.09 1.14 7.60
CA PRO A 375 -10.87 1.00 6.37
C PRO A 375 -11.42 -0.42 6.21
N SER A 376 -12.50 -0.58 5.43
CA SER A 376 -12.99 -1.88 4.96
C SER A 376 -12.01 -2.51 3.97
N ASP A 377 -12.09 -3.84 3.79
CA ASP A 377 -11.30 -4.53 2.77
C ASP A 377 -11.73 -4.12 1.35
N ASP A 378 -13.01 -3.78 1.14
CA ASP A 378 -13.50 -3.20 -0.12
C ASP A 378 -12.77 -1.89 -0.46
N SER A 379 -12.70 -0.93 0.47
CA SER A 379 -12.02 0.34 0.20
C SER A 379 -10.49 0.25 0.16
N LEU A 380 -9.91 -0.85 0.68
CA LEU A 380 -8.52 -1.21 0.42
C LEU A 380 -8.34 -1.77 -0.99
N ALA A 381 -9.30 -2.55 -1.52
CA ALA A 381 -9.30 -3.02 -2.89
C ALA A 381 -9.53 -1.88 -3.91
N GLU A 382 -10.52 -1.01 -3.68
CA GLU A 382 -10.76 0.22 -4.47
C GLU A 382 -9.48 1.08 -4.53
N SER A 383 -8.81 1.28 -3.40
CA SER A 383 -7.54 2.03 -3.33
C SER A 383 -6.40 1.36 -4.10
N LEU A 384 -6.41 0.03 -4.25
CA LEU A 384 -5.42 -0.69 -5.04
C LEU A 384 -5.71 -0.56 -6.54
N GLU A 385 -6.98 -0.65 -6.95
CA GLU A 385 -7.38 -0.40 -8.34
C GLU A 385 -7.07 1.06 -8.76
N ASP A 386 -7.35 2.04 -7.91
CA ASP A 386 -6.96 3.45 -8.11
C ASP A 386 -5.44 3.61 -8.31
N MET A 387 -4.60 2.96 -7.48
CA MET A 387 -3.13 3.03 -7.61
C MET A 387 -2.61 2.43 -8.92
N LEU A 388 -3.32 1.43 -9.45
CA LEU A 388 -2.95 0.68 -10.64
C LEU A 388 -3.46 1.32 -11.94
N ALA A 389 -4.59 2.04 -11.87
CA ALA A 389 -5.19 2.81 -12.97
C ALA A 389 -4.45 4.12 -13.30
N LEU A 390 -3.57 4.59 -12.41
CA LEU A 390 -2.79 5.82 -12.58
C LEU A 390 -1.96 5.83 -13.88
N SER A 391 -2.32 6.72 -14.79
CA SER A 391 -1.69 6.87 -16.10
C SER A 391 -0.26 7.40 -16.00
N GLY A 392 0.64 6.87 -16.85
CA GLY A 392 2.02 7.34 -16.97
C GLY A 392 3.02 6.71 -15.98
N GLN A 393 2.61 5.72 -15.19
CA GLN A 393 3.55 4.85 -14.48
C GLN A 393 4.32 3.95 -15.45
N GLY A 394 5.54 3.57 -15.07
CA GLY A 394 6.25 2.43 -15.68
C GLY A 394 5.61 1.08 -15.28
N PRO A 395 6.11 -0.04 -15.83
CA PRO A 395 5.60 -1.39 -15.53
C PRO A 395 5.49 -1.69 -14.03
N ILE A 396 4.34 -2.21 -13.61
CA ILE A 396 4.02 -2.56 -12.22
C ILE A 396 3.97 -4.08 -12.10
N TYR A 397 4.81 -4.63 -11.24
CA TYR A 397 4.86 -6.06 -10.96
C TYR A 397 4.23 -6.37 -9.60
N ILE A 398 3.29 -7.31 -9.59
CA ILE A 398 2.66 -7.86 -8.38
C ILE A 398 3.02 -9.35 -8.30
N ILE A 399 3.68 -9.77 -7.23
CA ILE A 399 4.12 -11.17 -7.05
C ILE A 399 3.52 -11.76 -5.78
N ALA A 400 2.76 -12.84 -5.91
CA ALA A 400 2.12 -13.52 -4.79
C ALA A 400 2.57 -14.99 -4.72
N ASP A 401 3.45 -15.31 -3.78
CA ASP A 401 3.94 -16.67 -3.58
C ASP A 401 3.06 -17.45 -2.60
N GLY A 402 2.79 -18.73 -2.90
CA GLY A 402 2.22 -19.69 -1.96
C GLY A 402 0.70 -19.59 -1.71
N LEU A 403 -0.12 -19.17 -2.68
CA LEU A 403 -1.57 -18.96 -2.48
C LEU A 403 -2.33 -20.20 -1.96
N ASP A 404 -1.78 -21.41 -2.11
CA ASP A 404 -2.29 -22.62 -1.44
C ASP A 404 -2.30 -22.52 0.11
N GLU A 405 -1.39 -21.74 0.69
CA GLU A 405 -1.27 -21.53 2.14
C GLU A 405 -2.29 -20.51 2.69
N CYS A 406 -3.06 -19.84 1.83
CA CYS A 406 -4.25 -19.09 2.25
C CYS A 406 -5.42 -20.06 2.53
N PRO A 407 -6.00 -20.08 3.74
CA PRO A 407 -7.01 -21.06 4.13
C PRO A 407 -8.35 -20.86 3.43
N ARG A 408 -8.98 -22.00 3.09
CA ARG A 408 -10.37 -22.08 2.57
C ARG A 408 -11.44 -21.75 3.62
N GLY A 409 -11.05 -21.60 4.90
CA GLY A 409 -11.88 -21.10 5.99
C GLY A 409 -13.19 -21.86 6.24
N THR A 410 -14.11 -21.20 6.95
CA THR A 410 -15.51 -21.61 7.13
C THR A 410 -16.51 -20.47 6.94
N GLY A 411 -16.01 -19.24 6.72
CA GLY A 411 -16.83 -18.08 6.33
C GLY A 411 -17.06 -18.07 4.82
N THR A 412 -18.10 -17.34 4.39
CA THR A 412 -18.48 -17.19 2.97
C THR A 412 -18.61 -15.70 2.61
N PRO A 413 -17.77 -15.16 1.71
CA PRO A 413 -16.60 -15.79 1.10
C PRO A 413 -15.51 -16.12 2.14
N SER A 414 -14.69 -17.11 1.83
CA SER A 414 -13.48 -17.42 2.58
C SER A 414 -12.34 -16.43 2.24
N PRO A 415 -11.27 -16.35 3.06
CA PRO A 415 -10.13 -15.48 2.76
C PRO A 415 -9.50 -15.78 1.39
N ARG A 416 -9.36 -17.07 1.05
CA ARG A 416 -8.83 -17.53 -0.25
C ARG A 416 -9.75 -17.12 -1.42
N GLU A 417 -11.06 -17.29 -1.29
CA GLU A 417 -12.02 -16.88 -2.34
C GLU A 417 -12.01 -15.36 -2.54
N SER A 418 -11.96 -14.58 -1.46
CA SER A 418 -11.87 -13.11 -1.53
C SER A 418 -10.60 -12.65 -2.25
N VAL A 419 -9.44 -13.24 -1.94
CA VAL A 419 -8.17 -12.97 -2.64
C VAL A 419 -8.26 -13.36 -4.12
N LEU A 420 -8.89 -14.50 -4.44
CA LEU A 420 -9.06 -14.97 -5.82
C LEU A 420 -10.00 -14.06 -6.63
N GLU A 421 -11.10 -13.56 -6.06
CA GLU A 421 -11.97 -12.58 -6.72
C GLU A 421 -11.27 -11.21 -6.91
N ILE A 422 -10.41 -10.78 -5.98
CA ILE A 422 -9.57 -9.58 -6.17
C ILE A 422 -8.58 -9.78 -7.32
N MET A 423 -7.82 -10.89 -7.36
CA MET A 423 -6.90 -11.19 -8.46
C MET A 423 -7.63 -11.22 -9.82
N LYS A 424 -8.83 -11.79 -9.85
CA LYS A 424 -9.75 -11.81 -10.99
C LYS A 424 -10.28 -10.42 -11.38
N GLY A 425 -10.47 -9.51 -10.41
CA GLY A 425 -10.72 -8.09 -10.65
C GLY A 425 -9.52 -7.43 -11.33
N LEU A 426 -8.34 -7.51 -10.72
CA LEU A 426 -7.10 -6.91 -11.22
C LEU A 426 -6.75 -7.35 -12.65
N VAL A 427 -6.92 -8.62 -13.00
CA VAL A 427 -6.70 -9.12 -14.37
C VAL A 427 -7.74 -8.55 -15.35
N LYS A 428 -9.01 -8.41 -14.95
CA LYS A 428 -10.08 -7.84 -15.80
C LYS A 428 -9.90 -6.36 -16.11
N LEU A 429 -9.11 -5.61 -15.33
CA LEU A 429 -8.78 -4.22 -15.64
C LEU A 429 -8.05 -4.09 -16.98
N GLY A 430 -7.37 -5.15 -17.45
CA GLY A 430 -6.78 -5.22 -18.80
C GLY A 430 -5.62 -4.25 -19.05
N TYR A 431 -5.06 -3.65 -18.01
CA TYR A 431 -3.98 -2.68 -18.11
C TYR A 431 -2.65 -3.33 -18.57
N PRO A 432 -2.08 -2.92 -19.72
CA PRO A 432 -0.92 -3.60 -20.31
C PRO A 432 0.41 -3.33 -19.57
N HIS A 433 0.44 -2.35 -18.65
CA HIS A 433 1.58 -2.05 -17.79
C HIS A 433 1.57 -2.84 -16.48
N ILE A 434 0.60 -3.73 -16.25
CA ILE A 434 0.52 -4.54 -15.02
C ILE A 434 0.90 -5.98 -15.32
N HIS A 435 1.79 -6.52 -14.50
CA HIS A 435 2.28 -7.89 -14.59
C HIS A 435 2.05 -8.58 -13.24
N ILE A 436 1.19 -9.61 -13.22
CA ILE A 436 0.85 -10.36 -12.01
C ILE A 436 1.43 -11.78 -12.13
N SER A 437 2.21 -12.20 -11.15
CA SER A 437 2.69 -13.59 -11.01
C SER A 437 2.17 -14.17 -9.69
N VAL A 438 1.61 -15.38 -9.75
CA VAL A 438 1.01 -16.07 -8.60
C VAL A 438 1.49 -17.52 -8.58
N THR A 439 2.07 -17.97 -7.46
CA THR A 439 2.41 -19.39 -7.27
C THR A 439 1.40 -20.07 -6.37
N SER A 440 1.11 -21.33 -6.67
CA SER A 440 0.19 -22.17 -5.90
C SER A 440 0.46 -23.66 -6.18
N ARG A 441 -0.01 -24.55 -5.30
CA ARG A 441 -0.32 -25.95 -5.64
C ARG A 441 -1.48 -26.00 -6.65
N PRO A 442 -1.63 -27.09 -7.43
CA PRO A 442 -2.69 -27.19 -8.44
C PRO A 442 -4.06 -27.58 -7.84
N GLU A 443 -4.41 -27.05 -6.66
CA GLU A 443 -5.70 -27.26 -5.99
C GLU A 443 -6.87 -26.77 -6.86
N ALA A 444 -8.01 -27.45 -6.78
CA ALA A 444 -9.10 -27.29 -7.75
C ALA A 444 -9.71 -25.88 -7.78
N ASP A 445 -10.00 -25.30 -6.60
CA ASP A 445 -10.56 -23.95 -6.47
C ASP A 445 -9.61 -22.86 -7.03
N ILE A 446 -8.32 -22.93 -6.68
CA ILE A 446 -7.30 -22.02 -7.21
C ILE A 446 -7.13 -22.22 -8.73
N LYS A 447 -7.08 -23.48 -9.19
CA LYS A 447 -6.93 -23.85 -10.60
C LYS A 447 -8.09 -23.37 -11.47
N ASP A 448 -9.33 -23.54 -11.00
CA ASP A 448 -10.51 -23.25 -11.79
C ASP A 448 -10.78 -21.74 -11.92
N ILE A 449 -10.32 -20.93 -10.94
CA ILE A 449 -10.36 -19.46 -11.04
C ILE A 449 -9.14 -18.90 -11.78
N LEU A 450 -7.91 -19.35 -11.50
CA LEU A 450 -6.71 -18.78 -12.13
C LEU A 450 -6.45 -19.26 -13.56
N LYS A 451 -6.78 -20.50 -13.92
CA LYS A 451 -6.48 -21.02 -15.28
C LYS A 451 -7.18 -20.25 -16.41
N PRO A 452 -8.43 -19.77 -16.28
CA PRO A 452 -9.07 -18.93 -17.30
C PRO A 452 -8.55 -17.48 -17.35
N LEU A 453 -7.82 -17.03 -16.32
CA LEU A 453 -7.28 -15.67 -16.20
C LEU A 453 -5.81 -15.59 -16.62
N ALA A 454 -5.06 -16.65 -16.40
CA ALA A 454 -3.65 -16.74 -16.75
C ALA A 454 -3.49 -16.84 -18.28
N SER A 455 -2.80 -15.88 -18.86
CA SER A 455 -2.32 -15.97 -20.26
C SER A 455 -1.39 -17.17 -20.49
N HIS A 456 -0.83 -17.73 -19.41
CA HIS A 456 0.46 -18.43 -19.40
C HIS A 456 0.62 -19.38 -18.18
N SER A 457 1.10 -20.63 -18.34
CA SER A 457 0.87 -21.76 -17.40
C SER A 457 1.93 -22.94 -17.43
N VAL A 458 3.14 -22.67 -16.95
CA VAL A 458 4.38 -23.49 -16.72
C VAL A 458 4.45 -24.60 -15.66
N SER A 459 4.06 -25.87 -15.87
CA SER A 459 4.22 -26.95 -14.86
C SER A 459 5.68 -27.29 -14.54
N LEU A 460 6.18 -26.94 -13.35
CA LEU A 460 7.58 -27.22 -12.96
C LEU A 460 8.04 -28.69 -13.04
N HIS A 461 7.16 -29.70 -12.85
CA HIS A 461 7.56 -31.12 -12.86
C HIS A 461 8.28 -31.56 -14.14
N ASP A 462 7.92 -30.95 -15.27
CA ASP A 462 8.31 -31.40 -16.61
C ASP A 462 9.42 -30.51 -17.23
N GLU A 463 9.91 -29.50 -16.50
CA GLU A 463 10.85 -28.50 -17.02
C GLU A 463 12.32 -28.96 -16.96
N SER A 464 12.99 -28.94 -18.12
CA SER A 464 14.39 -29.38 -18.22
C SER A 464 15.34 -28.51 -17.40
N GLY A 465 15.08 -27.19 -17.34
CA GLY A 465 15.87 -26.26 -16.52
C GLY A 465 15.77 -26.54 -15.02
N GLN A 466 14.60 -27.00 -14.54
CA GLN A 466 14.46 -27.41 -13.14
C GLN A 466 15.24 -28.71 -12.85
N THR A 467 15.27 -29.64 -13.82
CA THR A 467 16.09 -30.86 -13.74
C THR A 467 17.60 -30.53 -13.71
N GLU A 468 18.03 -29.53 -14.48
CA GLU A 468 19.41 -29.02 -14.46
C GLU A 468 19.77 -28.34 -13.13
N ASP A 469 18.88 -27.51 -12.56
CA ASP A 469 19.09 -26.90 -11.24
C ASP A 469 19.17 -27.96 -10.12
N ILE A 470 18.33 -29.00 -10.16
CA ILE A 470 18.38 -30.15 -9.23
C ILE A 470 19.71 -30.88 -9.36
N ASN A 471 20.17 -31.14 -10.59
CA ASN A 471 21.44 -31.81 -10.85
C ASN A 471 22.65 -30.97 -10.37
N SER A 472 22.62 -29.65 -10.58
CA SER A 472 23.60 -28.69 -10.06
C SER A 472 23.66 -28.72 -8.53
N TYR A 473 22.49 -28.68 -7.88
CA TYR A 473 22.35 -28.75 -6.42
C TYR A 473 22.94 -30.05 -5.85
N ILE A 474 22.59 -31.21 -6.42
CA ILE A 474 23.11 -32.53 -6.00
C ILE A 474 24.62 -32.61 -6.17
N ASN A 475 25.16 -32.18 -7.31
CA ASN A 475 26.61 -32.14 -7.56
C ASN A 475 27.35 -31.23 -6.58
N SER A 476 26.77 -30.07 -6.26
CA SER A 476 27.34 -29.13 -5.31
C SER A 476 27.37 -29.71 -3.89
N PHE A 477 26.26 -30.31 -3.43
CA PHE A 477 26.18 -30.95 -2.12
C PHE A 477 27.21 -32.07 -1.97
N ILE A 478 27.21 -33.03 -2.89
CA ILE A 478 28.05 -34.24 -2.85
C ILE A 478 29.57 -33.94 -2.87
N ASN A 479 29.96 -32.78 -3.40
CA ASN A 479 31.36 -32.38 -3.47
C ASN A 479 31.78 -31.33 -2.43
N SER A 480 30.84 -30.77 -1.66
CA SER A 480 31.11 -29.77 -0.61
C SER A 480 30.92 -30.29 0.82
N ASP A 481 29.90 -31.12 1.10
CA ASP A 481 29.69 -31.70 2.44
C ASP A 481 30.87 -32.61 2.85
N THR A 482 31.31 -32.48 4.10
CA THR A 482 32.54 -33.09 4.60
C THR A 482 32.51 -34.61 4.66
N LYS A 483 31.32 -35.23 4.70
CA LYS A 483 31.12 -36.68 4.66
C LYS A 483 30.99 -37.18 3.22
N THR A 484 30.11 -36.54 2.43
CA THR A 484 29.84 -36.96 1.04
C THR A 484 31.03 -36.75 0.10
N ARG A 485 31.84 -35.69 0.33
CA ARG A 485 33.03 -35.42 -0.48
C ARG A 485 34.03 -36.57 -0.48
N GLN A 486 34.07 -37.38 0.58
CA GLN A 486 34.96 -38.53 0.77
C GLN A 486 34.48 -39.83 0.08
N TRP A 487 33.26 -39.85 -0.47
CA TRP A 487 32.75 -41.01 -1.19
C TRP A 487 33.55 -41.31 -2.47
N ARG A 488 33.62 -42.60 -2.83
CA ARG A 488 34.24 -43.06 -4.08
C ARG A 488 33.52 -42.45 -5.29
N LYS A 489 34.26 -42.24 -6.39
CA LYS A 489 33.73 -41.58 -7.61
C LYS A 489 32.51 -42.31 -8.16
N GLU A 490 32.55 -43.64 -8.18
CA GLU A 490 31.47 -44.49 -8.70
C GLU A 490 30.22 -44.40 -7.82
N ASP A 491 30.39 -44.32 -6.49
CA ASP A 491 29.25 -44.17 -5.57
C ASP A 491 28.63 -42.77 -5.66
N LYS A 492 29.44 -41.72 -5.88
CA LYS A 492 28.94 -40.36 -6.18
C LYS A 492 28.13 -40.33 -7.47
N GLU A 493 28.67 -40.90 -8.55
CA GLU A 493 28.00 -40.97 -9.85
C GLU A 493 26.69 -41.77 -9.78
N LEU A 494 26.65 -42.85 -8.98
CA LEU A 494 25.41 -43.58 -8.69
C LEU A 494 24.38 -42.71 -7.94
N VAL A 495 24.77 -41.98 -6.89
CA VAL A 495 23.85 -41.09 -6.16
C VAL A 495 23.32 -39.98 -7.07
N ILE A 496 24.18 -39.33 -7.87
CA ILE A 496 23.78 -38.27 -8.81
C ILE A 496 22.74 -38.83 -9.80
N ASN A 497 23.08 -39.89 -10.54
CA ASN A 497 22.21 -40.45 -11.57
C ASN A 497 20.86 -40.96 -11.02
N LYS A 498 20.87 -41.55 -9.81
CA LYS A 498 19.66 -42.06 -9.16
C LYS A 498 18.76 -40.92 -8.66
N LEU A 499 19.31 -39.97 -7.90
CA LEU A 499 18.53 -38.86 -7.35
C LEU A 499 18.03 -37.89 -8.44
N CYS A 500 18.83 -37.57 -9.46
CA CYS A 500 18.37 -36.72 -10.57
C CYS A 500 17.21 -37.35 -11.35
N LYS A 501 17.16 -38.70 -11.45
CA LYS A 501 16.08 -39.41 -12.14
C LYS A 501 14.79 -39.50 -11.32
N GLU A 502 14.90 -39.64 -10.00
CA GLU A 502 13.77 -39.90 -9.11
C GLU A 502 13.34 -38.67 -8.29
N ALA A 503 13.97 -37.51 -8.53
CA ALA A 503 13.61 -36.25 -7.90
C ALA A 503 12.19 -35.76 -8.23
N ASP A 504 11.67 -36.05 -9.43
CA ASP A 504 10.35 -35.62 -9.92
C ASP A 504 10.04 -34.14 -9.57
N GLY A 505 10.97 -33.25 -9.92
CA GLY A 505 10.91 -31.81 -9.64
C GLY A 505 10.98 -31.39 -8.16
N MET A 506 11.10 -32.31 -7.20
CA MET A 506 11.05 -32.04 -5.76
C MET A 506 12.44 -31.88 -5.13
N PHE A 507 12.96 -30.66 -5.08
CA PHE A 507 14.16 -30.31 -4.28
C PHE A 507 14.06 -30.79 -2.82
N ARG A 508 12.87 -30.74 -2.21
CA ARG A 508 12.67 -31.19 -0.82
C ARG A 508 12.89 -32.71 -0.65
N TRP A 509 12.46 -33.53 -1.61
CA TRP A 509 12.70 -34.97 -1.60
C TRP A 509 14.20 -35.24 -1.73
N VAL A 510 14.87 -34.57 -2.68
CA VAL A 510 16.32 -34.67 -2.91
C VAL A 510 17.11 -34.31 -1.65
N TYR A 511 16.74 -33.23 -0.96
CA TYR A 511 17.35 -32.83 0.31
C TYR A 511 17.24 -33.93 1.37
N CYS A 512 16.04 -34.49 1.57
CA CYS A 512 15.83 -35.56 2.54
C CYS A 512 16.63 -36.84 2.20
N GLN A 513 16.72 -37.23 0.91
CA GLN A 513 17.54 -38.38 0.52
C GLN A 513 19.04 -38.11 0.73
N LEU A 514 19.53 -36.92 0.37
CA LEU A 514 20.93 -36.53 0.61
C LEU A 514 21.26 -36.49 2.11
N ASP A 515 20.34 -36.00 2.95
CA ASP A 515 20.50 -35.96 4.40
C ASP A 515 20.53 -37.38 5.02
N LYS A 516 19.68 -38.30 4.55
CA LYS A 516 19.75 -39.73 4.94
C LYS A 516 21.06 -40.37 4.47
N LEU A 517 21.42 -40.20 3.19
CA LEU A 517 22.62 -40.79 2.59
C LEU A 517 23.92 -40.30 3.23
N ARG A 518 24.06 -39.02 3.62
CA ARG A 518 25.29 -38.53 4.30
C ARG A 518 25.50 -39.11 5.71
N ARG A 519 24.50 -39.80 6.28
CA ARG A 519 24.65 -40.58 7.52
C ARG A 519 25.03 -42.05 7.25
N CYS A 520 24.91 -42.54 6.02
CA CYS A 520 25.27 -43.91 5.65
C CYS A 520 26.80 -44.12 5.59
N LEU A 521 27.25 -45.30 6.05
CA LEU A 521 28.60 -45.80 5.77
C LEU A 521 28.74 -46.08 4.25
N PRO A 522 29.93 -45.88 3.63
CA PRO A 522 30.12 -46.05 2.19
C PRO A 522 29.65 -47.40 1.63
N GLY A 523 29.86 -48.50 2.37
CA GLY A 523 29.39 -49.84 1.97
C GLY A 523 27.87 -50.04 1.98
N ARG A 524 27.09 -49.10 2.52
CA ARG A 524 25.61 -49.14 2.57
C ARG A 524 24.94 -48.22 1.55
N ILE A 525 25.67 -47.30 0.90
CA ILE A 525 25.10 -46.29 -0.03
C ILE A 525 24.24 -46.95 -1.11
N ARG A 526 24.75 -48.00 -1.79
CA ARG A 526 24.04 -48.64 -2.91
C ARG A 526 22.71 -49.27 -2.49
N ARG A 527 22.69 -49.96 -1.35
CA ARG A 527 21.45 -50.49 -0.75
C ARG A 527 20.49 -49.37 -0.34
N ALA A 528 21.00 -48.28 0.23
CA ALA A 528 20.16 -47.12 0.56
C ALA A 528 19.58 -46.41 -0.69
N LEU A 529 20.25 -46.51 -1.85
CA LEU A 529 19.71 -46.08 -3.15
C LEU A 529 18.67 -47.07 -3.72
N GLU A 530 18.76 -48.35 -3.40
CA GLU A 530 17.72 -49.35 -3.75
C GLU A 530 16.47 -49.18 -2.86
N GLU A 531 16.64 -48.78 -1.60
CA GLU A 531 15.61 -48.61 -0.57
C GLU A 531 15.00 -47.18 -0.49
N LEU A 532 15.07 -46.39 -1.57
CA LEU A 532 14.51 -45.02 -1.59
C LEU A 532 12.96 -44.98 -1.52
N PRO A 533 12.36 -43.89 -1.00
CA PRO A 533 10.93 -43.61 -1.09
C PRO A 533 10.54 -43.04 -2.45
N GLY A 534 9.41 -43.48 -3.01
CA GLY A 534 8.92 -43.02 -4.32
C GLY A 534 8.31 -41.62 -4.28
N THR A 535 7.90 -41.15 -3.10
CA THR A 535 7.24 -39.85 -2.90
C THR A 535 7.81 -39.09 -1.69
N LEU A 536 7.51 -37.79 -1.62
CA LEU A 536 7.85 -36.99 -0.44
C LEU A 536 7.05 -37.43 0.81
N ASP A 537 5.82 -37.89 0.64
CA ASP A 537 4.98 -38.34 1.75
C ASP A 537 5.48 -39.69 2.32
N GLU A 538 5.86 -40.66 1.47
CA GLU A 538 6.62 -41.84 1.91
C GLU A 538 7.95 -41.48 2.60
N THR A 539 8.57 -40.36 2.22
CA THR A 539 9.80 -39.90 2.87
C THR A 539 9.53 -39.46 4.31
N TYR A 540 8.40 -38.78 4.55
CA TYR A 540 7.99 -38.39 5.90
C TYR A 540 7.47 -39.58 6.72
N GLU A 541 6.65 -40.46 6.13
CA GLU A 541 6.20 -41.71 6.77
C GLU A 541 7.39 -42.56 7.23
N ARG A 542 8.38 -42.80 6.35
CA ARG A 542 9.61 -43.52 6.72
C ARG A 542 10.45 -42.75 7.73
N THR A 543 10.45 -41.42 7.70
CA THR A 543 11.16 -40.60 8.73
C THR A 543 10.51 -40.74 10.10
N LEU A 544 9.19 -40.92 10.18
CA LEU A 544 8.45 -41.20 11.42
C LEU A 544 8.65 -42.65 11.88
N GLN A 545 8.70 -43.61 10.96
CA GLN A 545 8.97 -45.04 11.23
C GLN A 545 10.45 -45.31 11.61
N ASP A 546 11.40 -44.47 11.19
CA ASP A 546 12.81 -44.53 11.57
C ASP A 546 13.06 -44.02 13.01
N ILE A 547 12.05 -43.44 13.70
CA ILE A 547 12.17 -42.99 15.10
C ILE A 547 11.99 -44.20 16.03
N ASP A 548 12.95 -44.40 16.94
CA ASP A 548 12.90 -45.50 17.90
C ASP A 548 11.82 -45.32 18.99
N ASP A 549 11.40 -46.44 19.57
CA ASP A 549 10.34 -46.50 20.60
C ASP A 549 10.64 -45.67 21.87
N GLU A 550 11.92 -45.37 22.15
CA GLU A 550 12.29 -44.55 23.31
C GLU A 550 12.13 -43.05 23.03
N ASN A 551 12.50 -42.60 21.82
CA ASN A 551 12.37 -41.23 21.36
C ASN A 551 10.97 -40.89 20.83
N TRP A 552 10.16 -41.85 20.41
CA TRP A 552 8.85 -41.61 19.79
C TRP A 552 7.94 -40.72 20.64
N ALA A 553 7.85 -40.99 21.95
CA ALA A 553 7.01 -40.22 22.88
C ALA A 553 7.39 -38.73 22.93
N TYR A 554 8.69 -38.44 22.86
CA TYR A 554 9.22 -37.09 22.78
C TYR A 554 8.96 -36.47 21.41
N ALA A 555 9.33 -37.16 20.32
CA ALA A 555 9.14 -36.67 18.95
C ALA A 555 7.68 -36.29 18.68
N HIS A 556 6.74 -37.19 19.00
CA HIS A 556 5.31 -36.93 18.87
C HIS A 556 4.84 -35.75 19.73
N ARG A 557 5.33 -35.60 20.98
CA ARG A 557 5.01 -34.42 21.80
C ARG A 557 5.55 -33.12 21.21
N LEU A 558 6.80 -33.11 20.72
CA LEU A 558 7.39 -31.93 20.08
C LEU A 558 6.61 -31.53 18.82
N LEU A 559 6.25 -32.51 17.98
CA LEU A 559 5.42 -32.31 16.79
C LEU A 559 4.03 -31.77 17.16
N GLN A 560 3.35 -32.35 18.17
CA GLN A 560 2.09 -31.83 18.70
C GLN A 560 2.22 -30.37 19.14
N CYS A 561 3.24 -30.04 19.93
CA CYS A 561 3.47 -28.66 20.41
C CYS A 561 3.63 -27.70 19.23
N VAL A 562 4.48 -28.02 18.24
CA VAL A 562 4.66 -27.17 17.04
C VAL A 562 3.39 -27.08 16.18
N THR A 563 2.54 -28.13 16.17
CA THR A 563 1.27 -28.17 15.41
C THR A 563 0.22 -27.20 15.95
N VAL A 564 0.12 -27.06 17.28
CA VAL A 564 -0.90 -26.23 17.94
C VAL A 564 -0.38 -24.86 18.41
N ALA A 565 0.87 -24.52 18.07
CA ALA A 565 1.52 -23.31 18.55
C ALA A 565 0.91 -22.04 17.93
N SER A 566 0.44 -21.11 18.76
CA SER A 566 -0.08 -19.80 18.30
C SER A 566 1.01 -18.85 17.78
N ARG A 567 2.28 -19.26 17.85
CA ARG A 567 3.47 -18.66 17.24
C ARG A 567 4.57 -19.73 17.15
N PRO A 568 5.60 -19.58 16.31
CA PRO A 568 6.80 -20.41 16.40
C PRO A 568 7.39 -20.43 17.82
N PHE A 569 7.73 -21.63 18.30
CA PHE A 569 8.48 -21.83 19.54
C PHE A 569 9.94 -21.43 19.35
N ARG A 570 10.57 -20.84 20.37
CA ARG A 570 12.04 -20.73 20.43
C ARG A 570 12.64 -22.13 20.62
N VAL A 571 13.90 -22.30 20.19
CA VAL A 571 14.62 -23.58 20.38
C VAL A 571 14.68 -23.97 21.85
N GLU A 572 14.91 -23.00 22.74
CA GLU A 572 14.99 -23.21 24.18
C GLU A 572 13.61 -23.55 24.77
N GLU A 573 12.55 -22.86 24.34
CA GLU A 573 11.17 -23.10 24.80
C GLU A 573 10.65 -24.49 24.42
N LEU A 574 11.03 -25.01 23.24
CA LEU A 574 10.61 -26.32 22.78
C LEU A 574 11.47 -27.45 23.40
N ALA A 575 12.72 -27.19 23.74
CA ALA A 575 13.61 -28.17 24.37
C ALA A 575 13.22 -28.49 25.82
N GLU A 576 12.51 -27.59 26.52
CA GLU A 576 11.93 -27.88 27.84
C GLU A 576 11.03 -29.12 27.84
N PHE A 577 10.35 -29.44 26.72
CA PHE A 577 9.53 -30.65 26.61
C PHE A 577 10.33 -31.96 26.57
N LEU A 578 11.65 -31.91 26.34
CA LEU A 578 12.54 -33.07 26.47
C LEU A 578 12.87 -33.39 27.95
N ALA A 579 12.69 -32.42 28.85
CA ALA A 579 12.88 -32.57 30.29
C ALA A 579 11.62 -33.08 31.03
N PHE A 580 10.72 -33.76 30.32
CA PHE A 580 9.51 -34.38 30.89
C PHE A 580 9.49 -35.88 30.66
N ASP A 581 9.25 -36.67 31.70
CA ASP A 581 8.88 -38.06 31.56
C ASP A 581 7.41 -38.17 31.13
N PHE A 582 7.18 -38.93 30.05
CA PHE A 582 5.88 -39.25 29.47
C PHE A 582 5.51 -40.74 29.61
N LYS A 583 6.36 -41.57 30.24
CA LYS A 583 6.19 -43.03 30.26
C LYS A 583 5.28 -43.56 31.39
N GLU A 584 4.99 -42.77 32.44
CA GLU A 584 4.13 -43.20 33.56
C GLU A 584 3.07 -42.15 33.99
N GLY A 585 1.78 -42.49 33.87
CA GLY A 585 0.66 -41.79 34.51
C GLY A 585 -0.18 -40.84 33.62
N GLU A 586 -1.26 -40.29 34.19
CA GLU A 586 -2.17 -39.35 33.50
C GLU A 586 -1.56 -37.94 33.30
N SER A 587 -0.42 -37.65 33.92
CA SER A 587 0.23 -36.34 33.92
C SER A 587 1.75 -36.47 33.83
N ALA A 588 2.35 -35.84 32.82
CA ALA A 588 3.79 -35.85 32.60
C ALA A 588 4.57 -35.23 33.77
N ARG A 589 5.74 -35.80 34.09
CA ARG A 589 6.57 -35.40 35.23
C ARG A 589 7.80 -34.64 34.76
N PHE A 590 8.04 -33.45 35.30
CA PHE A 590 9.21 -32.63 34.96
C PHE A 590 10.46 -33.08 35.73
N GLU A 591 11.58 -33.28 35.03
CA GLU A 591 12.89 -33.65 35.58
C GLU A 591 13.95 -32.64 35.11
N ALA A 592 14.34 -31.72 36.00
CA ALA A 592 15.21 -30.59 35.66
C ALA A 592 16.59 -31.02 35.12
N ASP A 593 17.10 -32.17 35.57
CA ASP A 593 18.40 -32.72 35.20
C ASP A 593 18.39 -33.40 33.81
N TRP A 594 17.22 -33.54 33.17
CA TRP A 594 17.08 -34.09 31.81
C TRP A 594 17.14 -33.01 30.72
N ARG A 595 17.30 -31.73 31.08
CA ARG A 595 17.44 -30.63 30.11
C ARG A 595 18.69 -30.84 29.22
N PRO A 596 18.57 -30.81 27.88
CA PRO A 596 19.71 -30.99 27.00
C PRO A 596 20.65 -29.78 27.03
N GLU A 597 21.96 -30.03 27.18
CA GLU A 597 22.99 -28.97 27.12
C GLU A 597 22.98 -28.21 25.78
N ASN A 598 22.61 -28.89 24.69
CA ASN A 598 22.35 -28.28 23.39
C ASN A 598 20.89 -28.58 22.93
N ALA A 599 20.01 -27.65 23.27
CA ALA A 599 18.59 -27.64 22.87
C ALA A 599 18.37 -27.82 21.35
N GLY A 600 19.22 -27.20 20.51
CA GLY A 600 19.08 -27.24 19.06
C GLY A 600 19.37 -28.62 18.48
N ASP A 601 20.50 -29.20 18.86
CA ASP A 601 20.89 -30.54 18.39
C ASP A 601 19.94 -31.62 18.93
N ALA A 602 19.44 -31.48 20.17
CA ALA A 602 18.51 -32.44 20.77
C ALA A 602 17.13 -32.47 20.08
N ILE A 603 16.57 -31.31 19.72
CA ILE A 603 15.32 -31.25 18.95
C ILE A 603 15.52 -31.85 17.54
N LEU A 604 16.64 -31.53 16.89
CA LEU A 604 16.93 -32.00 15.52
C LEU A 604 17.34 -33.48 15.47
N SER A 605 17.86 -34.07 16.54
CA SER A 605 18.05 -35.52 16.65
C SER A 605 16.72 -36.24 16.88
N THR A 606 15.87 -35.71 17.77
CA THR A 606 14.58 -36.33 18.15
C THR A 606 13.57 -36.31 17.00
N CYS A 607 13.47 -35.19 16.26
CA CYS A 607 12.49 -35.03 15.17
C CYS A 607 13.08 -35.17 13.76
N SER A 608 14.37 -35.48 13.62
CA SER A 608 15.04 -35.69 12.33
C SER A 608 14.78 -34.53 11.34
N SER A 609 14.55 -34.81 10.05
CA SER A 609 14.33 -33.79 9.02
C SER A 609 12.92 -33.16 9.01
N LEU A 610 12.02 -33.56 9.91
CA LEU A 610 10.62 -33.07 9.97
C LEU A 610 10.54 -31.62 10.45
N LEU A 611 11.33 -31.28 11.46
CA LEU A 611 11.46 -29.92 12.00
C LEU A 611 12.72 -29.24 11.47
N MET A 612 12.74 -27.92 11.51
CA MET A 612 13.94 -27.11 11.22
C MET A 612 14.04 -25.91 12.16
N VAL A 613 15.29 -25.51 12.45
CA VAL A 613 15.59 -24.27 13.17
C VAL A 613 15.80 -23.14 12.16
N VAL A 614 15.08 -22.04 12.32
CA VAL A 614 15.23 -20.81 11.52
C VAL A 614 15.44 -19.61 12.43
N ASN A 615 16.25 -18.64 11.99
CA ASN A 615 16.45 -17.40 12.73
C ASN A 615 15.41 -16.35 12.32
N VAL A 616 14.50 -16.03 13.23
CA VAL A 616 13.46 -14.99 13.10
C VAL A 616 13.77 -13.89 14.11
N ASP A 617 13.92 -12.64 13.63
CA ASP A 617 14.18 -11.45 14.45
C ASP A 617 15.36 -11.62 15.44
N GLY A 618 16.43 -12.27 14.97
CA GLY A 618 17.64 -12.57 15.76
C GLY A 618 17.49 -13.71 16.77
N SER A 619 16.35 -14.39 16.81
CA SER A 619 16.06 -15.52 17.70
C SER A 619 15.96 -16.84 16.92
N PRO A 620 16.56 -17.94 17.39
CA PRO A 620 16.35 -19.26 16.80
C PRO A 620 14.97 -19.80 17.20
N VAL A 621 14.13 -20.12 16.20
CA VAL A 621 12.79 -20.69 16.39
C VAL A 621 12.65 -21.99 15.60
N VAL A 622 11.83 -22.91 16.12
CA VAL A 622 11.56 -24.22 15.52
C VAL A 622 10.24 -24.17 14.76
N GLN A 623 10.24 -24.75 13.57
CA GLN A 623 9.08 -24.84 12.68
C GLN A 623 9.06 -26.19 11.97
N PHE A 624 7.90 -26.58 11.43
CA PHE A 624 7.83 -27.63 10.42
C PHE A 624 8.68 -27.27 9.20
N SER A 625 9.37 -28.26 8.65
CA SER A 625 10.31 -28.08 7.55
C SER A 625 9.65 -27.86 6.19
N HIS A 626 8.34 -28.14 6.07
CA HIS A 626 7.50 -27.93 4.90
C HIS A 626 6.01 -28.06 5.26
N PHE A 627 5.09 -27.46 4.50
CA PHE A 627 3.65 -27.51 4.80
C PHE A 627 3.06 -28.94 4.76
N SER A 628 3.60 -29.86 3.93
CA SER A 628 3.11 -31.25 3.95
C SER A 628 3.45 -31.99 5.26
N SER A 629 4.56 -31.64 5.92
CA SER A 629 4.92 -32.19 7.24
C SER A 629 3.97 -31.81 8.38
N TYR A 630 2.98 -30.94 8.13
CA TYR A 630 1.90 -30.61 9.06
C TYR A 630 0.70 -31.59 8.94
N TRP A 631 0.60 -32.32 7.82
CA TRP A 631 -0.54 -33.19 7.49
C TRP A 631 -0.17 -34.68 7.35
N SER A 632 1.12 -35.00 7.43
CA SER A 632 1.70 -36.35 7.45
C SER A 632 2.03 -36.80 8.88
#